data_AF-A0A7X2GZ66-F1
#
_entry.id   AF-A0A7X2GZ66-F1
#
_cell.length_a   1.000
_cell.length_b   1.000
_cell.length_c   1.000
_cell.angle_alpha   90.00
_cell.angle_beta   90.00
_cell.angle_gamma   90.00
#
_symmetry.space_group_name_H-M   'P 1'
#
loop_
_entity.id
_entity.type
_entity.pdbx_description
1 polymer ?
#
loop_
_entity_poly.entity_id
_entity_poly.type
_entity_poly.pdbx_seq_one_letter_code
_entity_poly.pdbx_strand_id
1 'polypeptide(L)'
;MADYQTIPDPAEIFESTVEPTYITLEPYGQLTTTDEIRAVFGLSQVELPDEVLSQRVYSRAAYNSMTMLVPSLNNLWGEGEVAQNNLRPLVEDYVLYSIANQICDVLPILLARTISDSKATFQRFDTDLQTVINSIRQRFALASKALAEGVETTSTPALIRPTLFGSGTPNYDPVTGEG
;
A
#
# COMPACT_ATOMS: atom_id res chain seq x y z
N MET A 1 58.29 9.78 -0.99
CA MET A 1 56.91 10.15 -1.33
C MET A 1 56.03 9.25 -0.51
N ALA A 2 55.30 9.80 0.45
CA ALA A 2 54.37 9.02 1.28
C ALA A 2 53.02 9.01 0.57
N ASP A 3 52.54 7.81 0.25
CA ASP A 3 51.17 7.60 -0.24
C ASP A 3 50.20 7.94 0.88
N TYR A 4 49.49 9.05 0.74
CA TYR A 4 48.34 9.35 1.59
C TYR A 4 47.21 8.40 1.20
N GLN A 5 46.93 7.40 2.05
CA GLN A 5 45.65 6.70 1.99
C GLN A 5 44.55 7.74 2.24
N THR A 6 43.78 8.04 1.21
CA THR A 6 42.52 8.77 1.32
C THR A 6 41.61 8.02 2.30
N ILE A 7 41.34 8.65 3.44
CA ILE A 7 40.31 8.19 4.37
C ILE A 7 38.98 8.28 3.60
N PRO A 8 38.20 7.20 3.47
CA PRO A 8 36.91 7.25 2.79
C PRO A 8 36.03 8.29 3.49
N ASP A 9 35.30 9.09 2.72
CA ASP A 9 34.33 10.03 3.27
C ASP A 9 33.34 9.22 4.13
N PRO A 10 33.08 9.60 5.40
CA PRO A 10 32.03 8.95 6.19
C PRO A 10 30.71 8.83 5.43
N ALA A 11 30.38 9.78 4.55
CA ALA A 11 29.21 9.71 3.68
C ALA A 11 29.23 8.46 2.78
N GLU A 12 30.36 8.13 2.14
CA GLU A 12 30.52 6.96 1.27
C GLU A 12 30.46 5.63 2.03
N ILE A 13 30.78 5.63 3.33
CA ILE A 13 30.67 4.43 4.20
C ILE A 13 29.21 4.17 4.59
N PHE A 14 28.38 5.21 4.66
CA PHE A 14 26.96 5.12 5.02
C PHE A 14 26.01 5.10 3.80
N GLU A 15 26.53 5.32 2.59
CA GLU A 15 25.77 5.28 1.33
C GLU A 15 25.68 3.87 0.73
N SER A 16 25.42 2.84 1.54
CA SER A 16 24.74 1.67 1.00
C SER A 16 23.24 2.00 0.94
N THR A 17 22.85 2.86 0.00
CA THR A 17 21.44 3.03 -0.38
C THR A 17 20.97 1.71 -0.95
N VAL A 18 20.48 0.82 -0.07
CA VAL A 18 19.76 -0.37 -0.49
C VAL A 18 18.50 0.14 -1.19
N GLU A 19 18.45 -0.03 -2.51
CA GLU A 19 17.25 0.34 -3.27
C GLU A 19 16.08 -0.51 -2.74
N PRO A 20 14.92 0.11 -2.44
CA PRO A 20 13.78 -0.63 -1.92
C PRO A 20 13.28 -1.62 -2.96
N THR A 21 13.08 -2.88 -2.54
CA THR A 21 12.49 -3.90 -3.41
C THR A 21 10.98 -3.64 -3.49
N TYR A 22 10.51 -3.17 -4.65
CA TYR A 22 9.10 -2.86 -4.88
C TYR A 22 8.26 -4.10 -5.17
N ILE A 23 7.08 -4.16 -4.56
CA ILE A 23 6.02 -5.08 -4.93
C ILE A 23 5.13 -4.41 -5.98
N THR A 24 5.15 -4.99 -7.18
CA THR A 24 4.33 -4.54 -8.31
C THR A 24 3.10 -5.42 -8.44
N LEU A 25 1.93 -4.78 -8.60
CA LEU A 25 0.65 -5.43 -8.83
C LEU A 25 0.09 -4.89 -10.15
N GLU A 26 0.08 -5.68 -11.21
CA GLU A 26 -0.52 -5.23 -12.49
C GLU A 26 -2.05 -5.26 -12.41
N PRO A 27 -2.78 -4.25 -12.95
CA PRO A 27 -2.31 -3.05 -13.68
C PRO A 27 -2.02 -1.81 -12.79
N TYR A 28 -1.97 -1.99 -11.47
CA TYR A 28 -1.91 -0.92 -10.47
C TYR A 28 -0.51 -0.33 -10.25
N GLY A 29 0.55 -0.99 -10.74
CA GLY A 29 1.93 -0.54 -10.63
C GLY A 29 2.56 -0.88 -9.28
N GLN A 30 3.50 -0.04 -8.83
CA GLN A 30 4.22 -0.21 -7.56
C GLN A 30 3.39 0.34 -6.41
N LEU A 31 2.96 -0.54 -5.50
CA LEU A 31 2.03 -0.21 -4.43
C LEU A 31 2.62 -0.30 -3.03
N THR A 32 3.65 -1.12 -2.84
CA THR A 32 4.33 -1.26 -1.54
C THR A 32 5.75 -1.77 -1.75
N THR A 33 6.55 -1.81 -0.69
CA THR A 33 7.91 -2.33 -0.68
C THR A 33 8.06 -3.49 0.30
N THR A 34 9.07 -4.32 0.12
CA THR A 34 9.41 -5.36 1.09
C THR A 34 9.79 -4.77 2.45
N ASP A 35 10.37 -3.57 2.48
CA ASP A 35 10.68 -2.83 3.71
C ASP A 35 9.43 -2.45 4.50
N GLU A 36 8.39 -1.96 3.84
CA GLU A 36 7.10 -1.65 4.47
C GLU A 36 6.44 -2.91 5.04
N ILE A 37 6.46 -4.01 4.27
CA ILE A 37 5.92 -5.30 4.75
C ILE A 37 6.69 -5.75 6.00
N ARG A 38 8.03 -5.67 6.01
CA ARG A 38 8.83 -6.00 7.19
C ARG A 38 8.54 -5.10 8.38
N ALA A 39 8.35 -3.80 8.14
CA ALA A 39 8.03 -2.83 9.18
C ALA A 39 6.71 -3.18 9.89
N VAL A 40 5.72 -3.75 9.17
CA VAL A 40 4.47 -4.22 9.78
C VAL A 40 4.70 -5.34 10.80
N PHE A 41 5.69 -6.21 10.57
CA PHE A 41 6.05 -7.27 11.52
C PHE A 41 7.05 -6.84 12.58
N GLY A 42 7.70 -5.68 12.41
CA GLY A 42 8.83 -5.27 13.25
C GLY A 42 10.06 -6.16 13.07
N LEU A 43 10.22 -6.77 11.89
CA LEU A 43 11.32 -7.70 11.57
C LEU A 43 12.36 -7.04 10.67
N SER A 44 13.59 -7.53 10.78
CA SER A 44 14.72 -7.12 9.92
C SER A 44 14.77 -7.92 8.61
N GLN A 45 15.58 -7.46 7.64
CA GLN A 45 15.82 -8.18 6.38
C GLN A 45 16.42 -9.57 6.60
N VAL A 46 17.18 -9.77 7.68
CA VAL A 46 17.77 -11.08 8.04
C VAL A 46 16.69 -12.07 8.47
N GLU A 47 15.66 -11.60 9.15
CA GLU A 47 14.56 -12.43 9.66
C GLU A 47 13.51 -12.70 8.57
N LEU A 48 13.29 -11.74 7.67
CA LEU A 48 12.33 -11.85 6.58
C LEU A 48 12.92 -11.33 5.25
N PRO A 49 13.67 -12.19 4.52
CA PRO A 49 14.39 -11.78 3.31
C PRO A 49 13.49 -11.37 2.15
N ASP A 50 14.03 -10.56 1.24
CA ASP A 50 13.32 -10.08 0.04
C ASP A 50 12.90 -11.21 -0.89
N GLU A 51 13.67 -12.28 -0.97
CA GLU A 51 13.36 -13.45 -1.79
C GLU A 51 12.11 -14.20 -1.29
N VAL A 52 11.76 -14.02 -0.01
CA VAL A 52 10.50 -14.52 0.54
C VAL A 52 9.38 -13.56 0.20
N LEU A 53 9.57 -12.26 0.42
CA LEU A 53 8.52 -11.25 0.27
C LEU A 53 8.14 -10.95 -1.18
N SER A 54 9.11 -11.00 -2.09
CA SER A 54 8.91 -10.72 -3.52
C SER A 54 8.28 -11.88 -4.31
N GLN A 55 7.93 -12.98 -3.64
CA GLN A 55 7.36 -14.13 -4.33
C GLN A 55 6.03 -13.77 -5.00
N ARG A 56 5.92 -14.10 -6.29
CA ARG A 56 4.73 -13.82 -7.12
C ARG A 56 3.42 -14.39 -6.56
N VAL A 57 3.48 -15.39 -5.70
CA VAL A 57 2.29 -15.97 -5.06
C VAL A 57 1.54 -14.91 -4.25
N TYR A 58 2.25 -14.03 -3.54
CA TYR A 58 1.66 -13.02 -2.67
C TYR A 58 0.98 -11.92 -3.48
N SER A 59 1.67 -11.38 -4.49
CA SER A 59 1.08 -10.36 -5.39
C SER A 59 -0.10 -10.92 -6.17
N ARG A 60 -0.03 -12.18 -6.65
CA ARG A 60 -1.16 -12.83 -7.32
C ARG A 60 -2.37 -13.01 -6.40
N ALA A 61 -2.15 -13.47 -5.17
CA ALA A 61 -3.23 -13.69 -4.22
C ALA A 61 -3.87 -12.36 -3.79
N ALA A 62 -3.07 -11.32 -3.54
CA ALA A 62 -3.56 -9.97 -3.25
C ALA A 62 -4.38 -9.38 -4.41
N TYR A 63 -3.92 -9.55 -5.65
CA TYR A 63 -4.68 -9.13 -6.83
C TYR A 63 -6.04 -9.85 -6.93
N ASN A 64 -6.05 -11.17 -6.75
CA ASN A 64 -7.28 -11.96 -6.83
C ASN A 64 -8.27 -11.56 -5.74
N SER A 65 -7.81 -11.39 -4.49
CA SER A 65 -8.66 -10.98 -3.37
C SER A 65 -9.21 -9.57 -3.57
N MET A 66 -8.39 -8.65 -4.08
CA MET A 66 -8.80 -7.28 -4.38
C MET A 66 -9.86 -7.22 -5.47
N THR A 67 -9.66 -7.97 -6.57
CA THR A 67 -10.61 -8.01 -7.69
C THR A 67 -11.95 -8.62 -7.27
N MET A 68 -11.93 -9.58 -6.34
CA MET A 68 -13.16 -10.16 -5.78
C MET A 68 -13.87 -9.20 -4.83
N LEU A 69 -13.12 -8.41 -4.06
CA LEU A 69 -13.66 -7.41 -3.13
C LEU A 69 -14.26 -6.21 -3.88
N VAL A 70 -13.54 -5.70 -4.88
CA VAL A 70 -13.91 -4.52 -5.64
C VAL A 70 -13.69 -4.75 -7.15
N PRO A 71 -14.68 -5.34 -7.86
CA PRO A 71 -14.54 -5.64 -9.28
C PRO A 71 -14.40 -4.41 -10.20
N SER A 72 -14.95 -3.26 -9.79
CA SER A 72 -14.91 -2.00 -10.56
C SER A 72 -13.57 -1.28 -10.49
N LEU A 73 -12.67 -1.68 -9.58
CA LEU A 73 -11.43 -0.96 -9.29
C LEU A 73 -10.52 -0.80 -10.53
N ASN A 74 -10.42 -1.83 -11.37
CA ASN A 74 -9.62 -1.76 -12.60
C ASN A 74 -10.07 -0.63 -13.55
N ASN A 75 -11.39 -0.40 -13.66
CA ASN A 75 -11.92 0.64 -14.54
C ASN A 75 -11.61 2.02 -13.96
N LEU A 76 -11.88 2.22 -12.66
CA LEU A 76 -11.60 3.46 -11.94
C LEU A 76 -10.10 3.81 -11.97
N TRP A 77 -9.25 2.78 -11.93
CA TRP A 77 -7.80 2.95 -12.01
C TRP A 77 -7.35 3.46 -13.39
N GLY A 78 -7.89 2.87 -14.46
CA GLY A 78 -7.59 3.27 -15.84
C GLY A 78 -8.11 4.66 -16.23
N GLU A 79 -9.22 5.10 -15.63
CA GLU A 79 -9.84 6.40 -15.88
C GLU A 79 -9.11 7.57 -15.18
N GLY A 80 -8.10 7.29 -14.34
CA GLY A 80 -7.32 8.31 -13.65
C GLY A 80 -8.03 8.93 -12.43
N GLU A 81 -9.13 8.33 -11.98
CA GLU A 81 -9.88 8.76 -10.78
C GLU A 81 -9.12 8.50 -9.47
N VAL A 82 -8.00 7.77 -9.58
CA VAL A 82 -7.10 7.39 -8.49
C VAL A 82 -6.65 8.57 -7.63
N ALA A 83 -6.29 9.68 -8.28
CA ALA A 83 -5.82 10.89 -7.59
C ALA A 83 -6.97 11.76 -7.07
N GLN A 84 -8.13 11.72 -7.72
CA GLN A 84 -9.29 12.55 -7.34
C GLN A 84 -9.98 12.03 -6.10
N ASN A 85 -10.01 10.71 -5.91
CA ASN A 85 -10.77 10.05 -4.86
C ASN A 85 -9.92 9.44 -3.74
N ASN A 86 -8.62 9.81 -3.68
CA ASN A 86 -7.68 9.28 -2.69
C ASN A 86 -7.66 7.73 -2.65
N LEU A 87 -7.89 7.09 -3.80
CA LEU A 87 -8.00 5.64 -3.91
C LEU A 87 -6.64 4.95 -3.83
N ARG A 88 -5.57 5.62 -4.28
CA ARG A 88 -4.23 5.03 -4.27
C ARG A 88 -3.78 4.60 -2.87
N PRO A 89 -3.80 5.47 -1.84
CA PRO A 89 -3.43 5.05 -0.50
C PRO A 89 -4.26 3.87 0.04
N LEU A 90 -5.55 3.81 -0.30
CA LEU A 90 -6.42 2.69 0.11
C LEU A 90 -6.01 1.36 -0.55
N VAL A 91 -5.61 1.42 -1.81
CA VAL A 91 -5.10 0.26 -2.56
C VAL A 91 -3.71 -0.15 -2.04
N GLU A 92 -2.83 0.81 -1.74
CA GLU A 92 -1.51 0.57 -1.15
C GLU A 92 -1.63 -0.10 0.22
N ASP A 93 -2.46 0.44 1.12
CA ASP A 93 -2.75 -0.14 2.43
C ASP A 93 -3.36 -1.54 2.31
N TYR A 94 -4.32 -1.72 1.40
CA TYR A 94 -4.92 -3.03 1.17
C TYR A 94 -3.88 -4.06 0.73
N VAL A 95 -3.02 -3.72 -0.23
CA VAL A 95 -2.00 -4.64 -0.74
C VAL A 95 -0.95 -4.96 0.32
N LEU A 96 -0.49 -3.95 1.06
CA LEU A 96 0.44 -4.11 2.19
C LEU A 96 -0.11 -5.10 3.21
N TYR A 97 -1.32 -4.88 3.72
CA TYR A 97 -1.90 -5.73 4.76
C TYR A 97 -2.40 -7.09 4.21
N SER A 98 -2.77 -7.18 2.94
CA SER A 98 -3.13 -8.46 2.29
C SER A 98 -1.92 -9.38 2.21
N ILE A 99 -0.77 -8.87 1.77
CA ILE A 99 0.48 -9.62 1.71
C ILE A 99 0.95 -9.99 3.11
N ALA A 100 0.95 -9.04 4.05
CA ALA A 100 1.30 -9.31 5.44
C ALA A 100 0.39 -10.39 6.05
N ASN A 101 -0.92 -10.33 5.80
CA ASN A 101 -1.85 -11.35 6.31
C ASN A 101 -1.55 -12.76 5.76
N GLN A 102 -1.15 -12.88 4.50
CA GLN A 102 -0.76 -14.17 3.91
C GLN A 102 0.57 -14.69 4.50
N ILE A 103 1.51 -13.79 4.81
CA ILE A 103 2.77 -14.15 5.46
C ILE A 103 2.52 -14.69 6.87
N CYS A 104 1.55 -14.15 7.61
CA CYS A 104 1.17 -14.66 8.94
C CYS A 104 0.89 -16.17 8.96
N ASP A 105 0.38 -16.74 7.85
CA ASP A 105 0.04 -18.17 7.78
C ASP A 105 1.29 -19.06 7.63
N VAL A 106 2.38 -18.53 7.08
CA VAL A 106 3.66 -19.26 6.90
C VAL A 106 4.74 -18.83 7.90
N LEU A 107 4.53 -17.70 8.60
CA LEU A 107 5.47 -17.10 9.53
C LEU A 107 5.95 -18.07 10.64
N PRO A 108 5.10 -18.91 11.26
CA PRO A 108 5.57 -19.87 12.27
C PRO A 108 6.60 -20.87 11.71
N ILE A 109 6.44 -21.27 10.45
CA ILE A 109 7.36 -22.22 9.78
C ILE A 109 8.68 -21.51 9.45
N LEU A 110 8.61 -20.26 8.97
CA LEU A 110 9.78 -19.44 8.67
C LEU A 110 10.62 -19.21 9.93
N LEU A 111 9.98 -18.88 11.04
CA LEU A 111 10.66 -18.67 12.32
C LEU A 111 11.21 -19.97 12.92
N ALA A 112 10.50 -21.09 12.81
CA ALA A 112 11.03 -22.37 13.25
C ALA A 112 12.32 -22.75 12.50
N ARG A 113 12.40 -22.43 11.20
CA ARG A 113 13.61 -22.65 10.39
C ARG A 113 14.77 -21.76 10.84
N THR A 114 14.53 -20.47 11.06
CA THR A 114 15.59 -19.55 11.52
C THR A 114 16.11 -19.91 12.91
N ILE A 115 15.25 -20.41 13.80
CA ILE A 115 15.65 -20.92 15.12
C ILE A 115 16.58 -22.15 15.00
N SER A 116 16.33 -23.04 14.04
CA SER A 116 17.17 -24.22 13.84
C SER A 116 18.59 -23.89 13.37
N ASP A 117 18.73 -22.80 12.59
CA ASP A 117 20.03 -22.30 12.11
C ASP A 117 20.72 -21.37 13.13
N SER A 118 19.97 -20.69 14.01
CA SER A 118 20.50 -19.75 15.02
C SER A 118 20.43 -20.32 16.44
N LYS A 119 21.41 -21.13 16.81
CA LYS A 119 21.52 -21.81 18.12
C LYS A 119 21.55 -20.93 19.39
N ALA A 120 21.35 -19.61 19.32
CA ALA A 120 21.61 -18.71 20.44
C ALA A 120 20.50 -17.73 20.81
N THR A 121 19.37 -17.67 20.10
CA THR A 121 18.44 -16.56 20.34
C THR A 121 16.99 -17.04 20.33
N PHE A 122 16.28 -16.68 21.41
CA PHE A 122 14.83 -16.51 21.53
C PHE A 122 14.02 -17.56 22.30
N GLN A 123 13.80 -17.20 23.57
CA GLN A 123 12.74 -17.72 24.44
C GLN A 123 11.58 -16.71 24.58
N ARG A 124 11.50 -15.66 23.73
CA ARG A 124 10.60 -14.49 23.92
C ARG A 124 9.48 -14.29 22.89
N PHE A 125 9.40 -15.06 21.81
CA PHE A 125 8.53 -14.70 20.68
C PHE A 125 7.09 -15.22 20.71
N ASP A 126 6.76 -16.29 21.43
CA ASP A 126 5.45 -16.95 21.23
C ASP A 126 4.23 -16.08 21.62
N THR A 127 4.30 -15.32 22.71
CA THR A 127 3.18 -14.45 23.15
C THR A 127 3.09 -13.16 22.34
N ASP A 128 4.23 -12.66 21.85
CA ASP A 128 4.30 -11.41 21.08
C ASP A 128 3.83 -11.63 19.63
N LEU A 129 4.22 -12.77 19.03
CA LEU A 129 3.90 -13.12 17.65
C LEU A 129 2.39 -13.26 17.41
N GLN A 130 1.66 -13.93 18.30
CA GLN A 130 0.21 -14.05 18.15
C GLN A 130 -0.49 -12.68 18.24
N THR A 131 0.05 -11.76 19.06
CA THR A 131 -0.45 -10.39 19.17
C THR A 131 -0.23 -9.62 17.87
N VAL A 132 0.96 -9.74 17.28
CA VAL A 132 1.30 -9.13 15.98
C VAL A 132 0.41 -9.69 14.87
N ILE A 133 0.26 -11.02 14.77
CA ILE A 133 -0.61 -11.67 13.78
C ILE A 133 -2.06 -11.16 13.89
N ASN A 134 -2.60 -11.07 15.11
CA ASN A 134 -3.94 -10.57 15.35
C ASN A 134 -4.08 -9.09 14.96
N SER A 135 -3.07 -8.26 15.26
CA SER A 135 -3.04 -6.86 14.84
C SER A 135 -3.05 -6.71 13.32
N ILE A 136 -2.23 -7.52 12.61
CA ILE A 136 -2.16 -7.51 11.15
C ILE A 136 -3.50 -7.94 10.53
N ARG A 137 -4.11 -9.01 11.05
CA ARG A 137 -5.44 -9.48 10.62
C ARG A 137 -6.51 -8.42 10.82
N GLN A 138 -6.48 -7.71 11.95
CA GLN A 138 -7.40 -6.61 12.22
C GLN A 138 -7.18 -5.44 11.24
N ARG A 139 -5.93 -5.03 11.00
CA ARG A 139 -5.59 -3.97 10.05
C ARG A 139 -5.98 -4.35 8.61
N PHE A 140 -5.79 -5.61 8.22
CA PHE A 140 -6.25 -6.12 6.93
C PHE A 140 -7.78 -6.01 6.78
N ALA A 141 -8.55 -6.35 7.81
CA ALA A 141 -10.00 -6.19 7.78
C ALA A 141 -10.42 -4.72 7.65
N LEU A 142 -9.73 -3.81 8.36
CA LEU A 142 -9.98 -2.36 8.25
C LEU A 142 -9.62 -1.81 6.87
N ALA A 143 -8.47 -2.20 6.31
CA ALA A 143 -8.05 -1.80 4.96
C ALA A 143 -9.02 -2.33 3.88
N SER A 144 -9.48 -3.58 4.02
CA SER A 144 -10.50 -4.15 3.14
C SER A 144 -11.80 -3.35 3.16
N LYS A 145 -12.25 -2.99 4.36
CA LYS A 145 -13.45 -2.16 4.53
C LYS A 145 -13.26 -0.76 3.92
N ALA A 146 -12.14 -0.11 4.23
CA ALA A 146 -11.85 1.23 3.75
C ALA A 146 -11.74 1.30 2.22
N LEU A 147 -11.13 0.29 1.58
CA LEU A 147 -11.06 0.19 0.13
C LEU A 147 -12.45 0.03 -0.50
N ALA A 148 -13.29 -0.86 0.06
CA ALA A 148 -14.65 -1.06 -0.43
C ALA A 148 -15.49 0.23 -0.33
N GLU A 149 -15.47 0.89 0.83
CA GLU A 149 -16.18 2.15 1.07
C GLU A 149 -15.66 3.30 0.18
N GLY A 150 -14.34 3.38 -0.02
CA GLY A 150 -13.73 4.39 -0.89
C GLY A 150 -14.16 4.25 -2.35
N VAL A 151 -14.39 3.03 -2.82
CA VAL A 151 -14.83 2.78 -4.19
C VAL A 151 -16.33 3.03 -4.37
N GLU A 152 -17.15 2.72 -3.36
CA GLU A 152 -18.58 3.05 -3.35
C GLU A 152 -18.82 4.56 -3.41
N THR A 153 -18.06 5.35 -2.64
CA THR A 153 -18.16 6.82 -2.66
C THR A 153 -17.72 7.43 -3.98
N THR A 154 -16.73 6.84 -4.63
CA THR A 154 -16.30 7.22 -5.99
C THR A 154 -17.39 6.95 -7.03
N SER A 155 -18.10 5.83 -6.88
CA SER A 155 -19.12 5.39 -7.86
C SER A 155 -20.46 6.12 -7.73
N THR A 156 -20.68 6.90 -6.67
CA THR A 156 -21.88 7.74 -6.57
C THR A 156 -21.76 8.97 -7.47
N PRO A 157 -22.60 9.13 -8.51
CA PRO A 157 -22.54 10.31 -9.35
C PRO A 157 -22.80 11.54 -8.47
N ALA A 158 -21.88 12.50 -8.52
CA ALA A 158 -22.11 13.81 -7.92
C ALA A 158 -23.47 14.29 -8.41
N LEU A 159 -24.41 14.47 -7.47
CA LEU A 159 -25.68 15.12 -7.75
C LEU A 159 -25.34 16.44 -8.41
N ILE A 160 -25.48 16.51 -9.74
CA ILE A 160 -25.41 17.74 -10.52
C ILE A 160 -26.55 18.57 -9.95
N ARG A 161 -26.23 19.44 -9.00
CA ARG A 161 -27.18 20.43 -8.51
C ARG A 161 -27.53 21.24 -9.76
N PRO A 162 -28.79 21.23 -10.22
CA PRO A 162 -29.15 22.09 -11.34
C PRO A 162 -28.75 23.50 -10.92
N THR A 163 -27.94 24.14 -11.75
CA THR A 163 -27.57 25.55 -11.63
C THR A 163 -28.84 26.37 -11.83
N LEU A 164 -29.68 26.44 -10.80
CA LEU A 164 -30.91 27.24 -10.74
C LEU A 164 -30.62 28.74 -10.53
N PHE A 165 -29.41 29.17 -10.87
CA PHE A 165 -29.02 30.58 -10.96
C PHE A 165 -28.40 30.84 -12.33
N GLY A 166 -29.16 30.53 -13.38
CA GLY A 166 -29.11 31.36 -14.57
C GLY A 166 -29.65 32.73 -14.19
N SER A 167 -28.77 33.64 -13.82
CA SER A 167 -29.08 35.08 -13.87
C SER A 167 -29.32 35.41 -15.33
N GLY A 168 -30.58 35.34 -15.77
CA GLY A 168 -30.99 36.01 -16.98
C GLY A 168 -30.85 37.50 -16.72
N THR A 169 -29.77 38.12 -17.21
CA THR A 169 -29.77 39.56 -17.39
C THR A 169 -30.95 39.87 -18.33
N PRO A 170 -31.93 40.68 -17.92
CA PRO A 170 -32.96 41.09 -18.86
C PRO A 170 -32.27 41.95 -19.94
N ASN A 171 -32.28 41.48 -21.20
CA ASN A 171 -31.93 42.30 -22.38
C ASN A 171 -33.04 43.33 -22.69
N TYR A 172 -33.68 43.86 -21.66
CA TYR A 172 -34.80 44.77 -21.78
C TYR A 172 -34.61 45.91 -20.79
N ASP A 173 -34.20 47.06 -21.31
CA ASP A 173 -34.18 48.31 -20.57
C ASP A 173 -35.59 48.94 -20.64
N PRO A 174 -36.34 48.98 -19.52
CA PRO A 174 -37.70 49.51 -19.50
C PRO A 174 -37.78 51.04 -19.67
N VAL A 175 -36.65 51.76 -19.72
CA VAL A 175 -36.63 53.22 -19.93
C VAL A 175 -36.36 53.58 -21.41
N THR A 176 -35.69 52.71 -22.17
CA THR A 176 -35.32 52.99 -23.57
C THR A 176 -35.94 52.06 -24.61
N GLY A 177 -36.41 50.87 -24.23
CA GLY A 177 -37.25 50.02 -25.08
C GLY A 177 -36.57 49.39 -26.31
N GLU A 178 -35.25 49.29 -26.35
CA GLU A 178 -34.53 48.56 -27.41
C GLU A 178 -33.75 47.37 -26.85
N GLY A 179 -33.65 46.31 -27.67
CA GLY A 179 -32.93 45.07 -27.38
C GLY A 179 -31.91 44.73 -28.45
#